data_AF-C3KMW0-F1
#
_entry.id   AF-C3KMW0-F1
#
_cell.length_a   1.000
_cell.length_b   1.000
_cell.length_c   1.000
_cell.angle_alpha   90.00
_cell.angle_beta   90.00
_cell.angle_gamma   90.00
#
_symmetry.space_group_name_H-M   'P 1'
#
loop_
_entity.id
_entity.type
_entity.pdbx_description
1 polymer ?
#
loop_
_entity_poly.entity_id
_entity_poly.type
_entity_poly.pdbx_seq_one_letter_code
_entity_poly.pdbx_strand_id
1 'polypeptide(L)'
;MTSLPRVTELTRELVSRQFDDLGPEACLAEITECLMRENPELLDMARKCAADVGDAPKIMVGFGMFYQLLISASLDAADKQIMHPLPCVTAKTRDALVREIDDDGSEAFTLRAIEDLERTNPELMQMAHGFASRYKDYLHVMQGFALLYRSLDVQATTDRKYLH
;
A
#
# COMPACT_ATOMS: atom_id res chain seq x y z
N MET A 1 -8.66 13.84 5.84
CA MET A 1 -7.25 14.11 5.47
C MET A 1 -6.51 12.82 5.74
N THR A 2 -5.77 12.31 4.77
CA THR A 2 -5.10 11.01 4.92
C THR A 2 -3.81 11.21 5.70
N SER A 3 -3.44 10.19 6.46
CA SER A 3 -2.31 10.29 7.38
C SER A 3 -0.99 9.85 6.76
N LEU A 4 -1.05 9.35 5.52
CA LEU A 4 0.08 8.81 4.77
C LEU A 4 0.88 9.89 4.03
N PRO A 5 2.19 9.66 3.80
CA PRO A 5 3.01 10.56 3.01
C PRO A 5 2.48 10.67 1.59
N ARG A 6 2.58 11.88 1.01
CA ARG A 6 2.13 12.12 -0.37
C ARG A 6 3.21 11.75 -1.37
N VAL A 7 2.93 10.79 -2.23
CA VAL A 7 3.85 10.41 -3.33
C VAL A 7 3.87 11.52 -4.38
N THR A 8 5.08 11.92 -4.80
CA THR A 8 5.30 12.89 -5.88
C THR A 8 5.71 12.19 -7.16
N GLU A 9 5.60 12.88 -8.29
CA GLU A 9 6.06 12.38 -9.59
C GLU A 9 7.55 12.03 -9.55
N LEU A 10 8.37 12.87 -8.90
CA LEU A 10 9.80 12.62 -8.72
C LEU A 10 10.05 11.32 -7.93
N THR A 11 9.34 11.12 -6.82
CA THR A 11 9.43 9.88 -6.03
C THR A 11 9.02 8.67 -6.87
N ARG A 12 7.97 8.82 -7.69
CA ARG A 12 7.49 7.77 -8.60
C ARG A 12 8.53 7.39 -9.64
N GLU A 13 9.17 8.37 -10.28
CA GLU A 13 10.23 8.14 -11.26
C GLU A 13 11.46 7.46 -10.64
N LEU A 14 11.89 7.92 -9.46
CA LEU A 14 13.04 7.35 -8.76
C LEU A 14 12.82 5.87 -8.42
N VAL A 15 11.67 5.54 -7.83
CA VAL A 15 11.34 4.14 -7.50
C VAL A 15 11.16 3.31 -8.77
N SER A 16 10.59 3.87 -9.85
CA SER A 16 10.48 3.15 -11.12
C SER A 16 11.88 2.78 -11.66
N ARG A 17 12.82 3.73 -11.67
CA ARG A 17 14.20 3.48 -12.08
C ARG A 17 14.89 2.46 -11.18
N GLN A 18 14.66 2.50 -9.87
CA GLN A 18 15.20 1.52 -8.94
C GLN A 18 14.78 0.09 -9.32
N PHE A 19 13.50 -0.11 -9.65
CA PHE A 19 12.98 -1.41 -10.07
C PHE A 19 13.51 -1.83 -11.45
N ASP A 20 13.72 -0.88 -12.37
CA ASP A 20 14.32 -1.13 -13.68
C ASP A 20 15.81 -1.52 -13.57
N ASP A 21 16.56 -0.87 -12.67
CA ASP A 21 18.00 -1.04 -12.50
C ASP A 21 18.37 -2.32 -11.73
N LEU A 22 17.67 -2.59 -10.63
CA LEU A 22 17.94 -3.74 -9.74
C LEU A 22 17.16 -5.00 -10.13
N GLY A 23 16.07 -4.82 -10.87
CA GLY A 23 15.12 -5.87 -11.20
C GLY A 23 14.01 -6.01 -10.15
N PRO A 24 12.77 -6.29 -10.58
CA PRO A 24 11.61 -6.31 -9.69
C PRO A 24 11.68 -7.40 -8.61
N GLU A 25 12.30 -8.55 -8.90
CA GLU A 25 12.44 -9.64 -7.93
C GLU A 25 13.40 -9.29 -6.80
N ALA A 26 14.51 -8.60 -7.11
CA ALA A 26 15.49 -8.17 -6.11
C ALA A 26 14.87 -7.12 -5.18
N CYS A 27 14.21 -6.11 -5.76
CA CYS A 27 13.48 -5.10 -4.98
C CYS A 27 12.41 -5.73 -4.10
N LEU A 28 11.61 -6.67 -4.64
CA LEU A 28 10.57 -7.35 -3.89
C LEU A 28 11.14 -8.18 -2.73
N ALA A 29 12.29 -8.82 -2.90
CA ALA A 29 12.93 -9.59 -1.84
C ALA A 29 13.31 -8.69 -0.65
N GLU A 30 13.95 -7.56 -0.91
CA GLU A 30 14.31 -6.57 0.12
C GLU A 30 13.07 -6.00 0.83
N ILE A 31 12.04 -5.64 0.05
CA ILE A 31 10.78 -5.11 0.60
C ILE A 31 10.08 -6.18 1.46
N THR A 32 10.08 -7.43 1.01
CA THR A 32 9.47 -8.54 1.76
C THR A 32 10.19 -8.76 3.09
N GLU A 33 11.52 -8.73 3.11
CA GLU A 33 12.31 -8.86 4.35
C GLU A 33 12.00 -7.72 5.33
N CYS A 34 11.92 -6.49 4.83
CA CYS A 34 11.53 -5.32 5.61
C CYS A 34 10.12 -5.50 6.22
N LEU A 35 9.14 -5.85 5.38
CA LEU A 35 7.76 -6.09 5.81
C LEU A 35 7.64 -7.25 6.81
N MET A 36 8.41 -8.33 6.64
CA MET A 36 8.42 -9.44 7.60
C MET A 36 8.84 -8.99 9.01
N ARG A 37 9.78 -8.05 9.09
CA ARG A 37 10.28 -7.53 10.37
C ARG A 37 9.37 -6.45 10.96
N GLU A 38 8.88 -5.55 10.13
CA GLU A 38 8.29 -4.28 10.57
C GLU A 38 6.77 -4.21 10.41
N ASN A 39 6.19 -5.01 9.50
CA ASN A 39 4.77 -4.95 9.19
C ASN A 39 4.21 -6.32 8.72
N PRO A 40 4.33 -7.38 9.54
CA PRO A 40 4.02 -8.75 9.13
C PRO A 40 2.53 -8.95 8.78
N GLU A 41 1.63 -8.20 9.42
CA GLU A 41 0.19 -8.26 9.12
C GLU A 41 -0.11 -7.68 7.74
N LEU A 42 0.50 -6.55 7.36
CA LEU A 42 0.36 -5.99 6.02
C LEU A 42 0.90 -6.95 4.96
N LEU A 43 2.01 -7.64 5.24
CA LEU A 43 2.57 -8.64 4.35
C LEU A 43 1.63 -9.85 4.17
N ASP A 44 1.03 -10.34 5.26
CA ASP A 44 0.07 -11.44 5.20
C ASP A 44 -1.17 -11.05 4.36
N MET A 45 -1.70 -9.84 4.57
CA MET A 45 -2.78 -9.29 3.76
C MET A 45 -2.40 -9.20 2.28
N ALA A 46 -1.22 -8.65 1.96
CA ALA A 46 -0.72 -8.54 0.60
C ALA A 46 -0.59 -9.91 -0.08
N ARG A 47 -0.05 -10.92 0.64
CA ARG A 47 0.10 -12.29 0.12
C ARG A 47 -1.24 -12.95 -0.16
N LYS A 48 -2.24 -12.75 0.72
CA LYS A 48 -3.60 -13.27 0.52
C LYS A 48 -4.24 -12.63 -0.72
N CYS A 49 -4.21 -11.30 -0.82
CA CYS A 49 -4.72 -10.62 -2.02
C CYS A 49 -4.02 -11.07 -3.31
N ALA A 50 -2.70 -11.24 -3.27
CA ALA A 50 -1.94 -11.74 -4.41
C ALA A 50 -2.31 -13.18 -4.81
N ALA A 51 -2.60 -14.04 -3.82
CA ALA A 51 -3.10 -15.39 -4.07
C ALA A 51 -4.51 -15.39 -4.69
N ASP A 52 -5.40 -14.51 -4.22
CA ASP A 52 -6.79 -14.43 -4.68
C ASP A 52 -6.91 -13.91 -6.13
N VAL A 53 -6.04 -12.98 -6.54
CA VAL A 53 -6.00 -12.43 -7.91
C VAL A 53 -5.41 -13.41 -8.94
N GLY A 54 -4.47 -14.25 -8.51
CA GLY A 54 -3.69 -15.14 -9.39
C GLY A 54 -2.38 -14.51 -9.88
N ASP A 55 -1.39 -15.35 -10.18
CA ASP A 55 0.01 -14.96 -10.44
C ASP A 55 0.63 -14.15 -9.27
N ALA A 56 0.51 -14.73 -8.07
CA ALA A 56 0.92 -14.11 -6.81
C ALA A 56 2.32 -13.47 -6.83
N PRO A 57 3.37 -14.08 -7.44
CA PRO A 57 4.69 -13.45 -7.53
C PRO A 57 4.64 -12.08 -8.25
N LYS A 58 3.91 -11.97 -9.36
CA LYS A 58 3.82 -10.70 -10.09
C LYS A 58 2.96 -9.69 -9.36
N ILE A 59 1.85 -10.09 -8.76
CA ILE A 59 0.99 -9.17 -7.98
C ILE A 59 1.77 -8.61 -6.80
N MET A 60 2.57 -9.43 -6.13
CA MET A 60 3.46 -9.00 -5.05
C MET A 60 4.47 -7.94 -5.50
N VAL A 61 4.97 -7.97 -6.75
CA VAL A 61 5.83 -6.89 -7.28
C VAL A 61 5.08 -5.56 -7.29
N GLY A 62 3.82 -5.53 -7.74
CA GLY A 62 3.00 -4.34 -7.73
C GLY A 62 2.77 -3.80 -6.31
N PHE A 63 2.44 -4.68 -5.37
CA PHE A 63 2.30 -4.33 -3.95
C PHE A 63 3.62 -3.86 -3.32
N GLY A 64 4.73 -4.47 -3.69
CA GLY A 64 6.06 -4.05 -3.28
C GLY A 64 6.38 -2.64 -3.76
N MET A 65 6.18 -2.36 -5.05
CA MET A 65 6.38 -1.01 -5.61
C MET A 65 5.47 0.02 -4.93
N PHE A 66 4.21 -0.33 -4.63
CA PHE A 66 3.29 0.52 -3.89
C PHE A 66 3.83 0.91 -2.52
N TYR A 67 4.31 -0.09 -1.76
CA TYR A 67 4.86 0.12 -0.45
C TYR A 67 6.18 0.92 -0.49
N GLN A 68 7.04 0.63 -1.47
CA GLN A 68 8.31 1.34 -1.67
C GLN A 68 8.08 2.83 -1.97
N LEU A 69 7.09 3.17 -2.79
CA LEU A 69 6.73 4.57 -3.06
C LEU A 69 6.35 5.31 -1.78
N LEU A 70 5.58 4.67 -0.90
CA LEU A 70 5.18 5.25 0.37
C LEU A 70 6.38 5.40 1.32
N ILE A 71 7.29 4.42 1.37
CA ILE A 71 8.53 4.55 2.14
C ILE A 71 9.38 5.71 1.62
N SER A 72 9.65 5.77 0.31
CA SER A 72 10.47 6.83 -0.27
C SER A 72 9.86 8.21 0.00
N ALA A 73 8.54 8.35 -0.18
CA ALA A 73 7.84 9.59 0.15
C ALA A 73 7.89 9.93 1.64
N SER A 74 7.90 8.92 2.53
CA SER A 74 8.06 9.13 3.97
C SER A 74 9.46 9.64 4.33
N LEU A 75 10.51 9.13 3.67
CA LEU A 75 11.89 9.51 3.94
C LEU A 75 12.18 10.93 3.47
N ASP A 76 11.66 11.30 2.29
CA ASP A 76 11.70 12.68 1.77
C ASP A 76 10.99 13.66 2.73
N ALA A 77 9.95 13.18 3.43
CA ALA A 77 9.25 13.95 4.45
C ALA A 77 9.95 13.91 5.84
N ALA A 78 10.68 12.84 6.17
CA ALA A 78 11.32 12.62 7.46
C ALA A 78 12.54 13.51 7.71
N ASP A 79 13.15 14.04 6.64
CA ASP A 79 14.10 15.17 6.71
C ASP A 79 13.46 16.42 7.38
N LYS A 80 12.14 16.38 7.65
CA LYS A 80 11.34 17.39 8.35
C LYS A 80 10.63 16.90 9.64
N GLN A 81 11.15 15.90 10.37
CA GLN A 81 10.76 15.52 11.76
C GLN A 81 9.66 14.44 11.98
N ILE A 82 9.70 13.28 11.33
CA ILE A 82 8.83 12.13 11.74
C ILE A 82 9.66 10.87 11.94
N MET A 83 9.69 10.36 13.19
CA MET A 83 10.23 9.03 13.53
C MET A 83 9.21 7.96 13.15
N HIS A 84 9.66 6.99 12.35
CA HIS A 84 8.97 5.83 11.77
C HIS A 84 8.38 6.05 10.36
N PRO A 85 8.86 5.29 9.35
CA PRO A 85 8.60 5.58 7.93
C PRO A 85 7.12 5.35 7.56
N LEU A 86 6.48 4.31 8.09
CA LEU A 86 5.07 4.01 7.85
C LEU A 86 4.41 3.37 9.09
N PRO A 87 3.09 3.50 9.25
CA PRO A 87 2.36 2.88 10.35
C PRO A 87 2.46 1.34 10.29
N CYS A 88 2.67 0.71 11.46
CA CYS A 88 2.74 -0.74 11.60
C CYS A 88 1.32 -1.32 11.73
N VAL A 89 0.83 -2.00 10.70
CA VAL A 89 -0.52 -2.57 10.70
C VAL A 89 -0.59 -3.68 11.74
N THR A 90 -1.58 -3.59 12.61
CA THR A 90 -1.83 -4.57 13.66
C THR A 90 -2.97 -5.51 13.30
N ALA A 91 -3.03 -6.68 13.94
CA ALA A 91 -4.17 -7.60 13.83
C ALA A 91 -5.50 -6.90 14.19
N LYS A 92 -5.49 -5.95 15.13
CA LYS A 92 -6.67 -5.15 15.47
C LYS A 92 -7.16 -4.29 14.29
N THR A 93 -6.24 -3.67 13.55
CA THR A 93 -6.58 -2.90 12.35
C THR A 93 -7.12 -3.81 11.26
N ARG A 94 -6.48 -4.96 11.02
CA ARG A 94 -6.98 -5.97 10.08
C ARG A 94 -8.41 -6.41 10.43
N ASP A 95 -8.67 -6.77 11.68
CA ASP A 95 -9.99 -7.23 12.13
C ASP A 95 -11.05 -6.11 12.02
N ALA A 96 -10.66 -4.85 12.20
CA ALA A 96 -11.55 -3.71 11.98
C ALA A 96 -11.91 -3.54 10.50
N LEU A 97 -10.96 -3.71 9.59
CA LEU A 97 -11.21 -3.66 8.15
C LEU A 97 -12.09 -4.81 7.67
N VAL A 98 -11.89 -6.02 8.20
CA VAL A 98 -12.76 -7.17 7.90
C VAL A 98 -14.20 -6.85 8.27
N ARG A 99 -14.43 -6.30 9.48
CA ARG A 99 -15.78 -5.86 9.89
C ARG A 99 -16.33 -4.75 8.98
N GLU A 100 -15.53 -3.76 8.61
CA GLU A 100 -15.96 -2.69 7.69
C GLU A 100 -16.37 -3.26 6.32
N ILE A 101 -15.64 -4.26 5.82
CA ILE A 101 -15.97 -4.95 4.56
C ILE A 101 -17.23 -5.79 4.70
N ASP A 102 -17.40 -6.51 5.82
CA ASP A 102 -18.58 -7.33 6.09
C ASP A 102 -19.86 -6.47 6.21
N ASP A 103 -19.74 -5.29 6.84
CA ASP A 103 -20.86 -4.36 7.06
C ASP A 103 -21.24 -3.58 5.79
N ASP A 104 -20.25 -3.01 5.09
CA ASP A 104 -20.49 -2.10 3.95
C ASP A 104 -20.43 -2.80 2.59
N GLY A 105 -19.88 -4.01 2.51
CA GLY A 105 -19.61 -4.74 1.29
C GLY A 105 -18.27 -4.36 0.64
N SER A 106 -17.63 -5.34 -0.01
CA SER A 106 -16.30 -5.20 -0.62
C SER A 106 -16.24 -4.14 -1.73
N GLU A 107 -17.30 -4.00 -2.53
CA GLU A 107 -17.39 -3.00 -3.60
C GLU A 107 -17.42 -1.58 -3.04
N ALA A 108 -18.29 -1.31 -2.06
CA ALA A 108 -18.40 0.01 -1.44
C ALA A 108 -17.12 0.37 -0.65
N PHE A 109 -16.54 -0.60 0.05
CA PHE A 109 -15.23 -0.44 0.70
C PHE A 109 -14.16 -0.02 -0.32
N THR A 110 -14.06 -0.75 -1.43
CA THR A 110 -13.05 -0.54 -2.45
C THR A 110 -13.22 0.82 -3.13
N LEU A 111 -14.45 1.18 -3.49
CA LEU A 111 -14.75 2.46 -4.12
C LEU A 111 -14.31 3.63 -3.23
N ARG A 112 -14.70 3.63 -1.95
CA ARG A 112 -14.32 4.68 -0.99
C ARG A 112 -12.80 4.78 -0.83
N ALA A 113 -12.12 3.63 -0.71
CA ALA A 113 -10.68 3.60 -0.57
C ALA A 113 -9.96 4.14 -1.82
N ILE A 114 -10.46 3.82 -3.02
CA ILE A 114 -9.92 4.35 -4.28
C ILE A 114 -10.16 5.86 -4.40
N GLU A 115 -11.36 6.35 -4.10
CA GLU A 115 -11.67 7.78 -4.13
C GLU A 115 -10.77 8.58 -3.16
N ASP A 116 -10.54 8.05 -1.96
CA ASP A 116 -9.62 8.65 -1.00
C ASP A 116 -8.16 8.59 -1.46
N LEU A 117 -7.74 7.48 -2.08
CA LEU A 117 -6.40 7.31 -2.64
C LEU A 117 -6.17 8.31 -3.79
N GLU A 118 -7.09 8.40 -4.75
CA GLU A 118 -7.02 9.30 -5.90
C GLU A 118 -6.94 10.77 -5.46
N ARG A 119 -7.78 11.15 -4.49
CA ARG A 119 -7.84 12.53 -3.98
C ARG A 119 -6.56 12.94 -3.26
N THR A 120 -5.91 12.03 -2.53
CA THR A 120 -4.81 12.40 -1.63
C THR A 120 -3.43 12.01 -2.16
N ASN A 121 -3.36 10.99 -3.00
CA ASN A 121 -2.15 10.37 -3.52
C ASN A 121 -2.33 9.99 -5.00
N PRO A 122 -2.53 10.97 -5.90
CA PRO A 122 -2.80 10.71 -7.32
C PRO A 122 -1.67 9.94 -8.02
N GLU A 123 -0.40 10.17 -7.66
CA GLU A 123 0.75 9.45 -8.24
C GLU A 123 0.77 7.97 -7.84
N LEU A 124 0.39 7.69 -6.59
CA LEU A 124 0.28 6.32 -6.08
C LEU A 124 -0.91 5.60 -6.72
N MET A 125 -2.03 6.31 -6.91
CA MET A 125 -3.19 5.83 -7.66
C MET A 125 -2.82 5.54 -9.12
N GLN A 126 -2.08 6.43 -9.78
CA GLN A 126 -1.62 6.25 -11.15
C GLN A 126 -0.73 5.01 -11.29
N MET A 127 0.15 4.76 -10.32
CA MET A 127 0.95 3.53 -10.31
C MET A 127 0.04 2.30 -10.16
N ALA A 128 -0.86 2.29 -9.18
CA ALA A 128 -1.78 1.18 -8.95
C ALA A 128 -2.64 0.88 -10.19
N HIS A 129 -3.21 1.91 -10.81
CA HIS A 129 -3.99 1.80 -12.05
C HIS A 129 -3.13 1.30 -13.23
N GLY A 130 -1.95 1.88 -13.42
CA GLY A 130 -1.02 1.48 -14.47
C GLY A 130 -0.55 0.03 -14.34
N PHE A 131 -0.44 -0.48 -13.12
CA PHE A 131 -0.17 -1.89 -12.84
C PHE A 131 -1.40 -2.75 -13.12
N ALA A 132 -2.55 -2.41 -12.53
CA ALA A 132 -3.79 -3.18 -12.64
C ALA A 132 -4.30 -3.30 -14.09
N SER A 133 -4.13 -2.26 -14.92
CA SER A 133 -4.57 -2.24 -16.32
C SER A 133 -3.93 -3.34 -17.20
N ARG A 134 -2.83 -3.95 -16.74
CA ARG A 134 -2.13 -5.04 -17.43
C ARG A 134 -2.77 -6.41 -17.17
N TYR A 135 -3.69 -6.50 -16.22
CA TYR A 135 -4.36 -7.74 -15.83
C TYR A 135 -5.79 -7.76 -16.33
N LYS A 136 -6.27 -8.94 -16.73
CA LYS A 136 -7.68 -9.14 -17.08
C LYS A 136 -8.60 -8.88 -15.89
N ASP A 137 -8.12 -9.22 -14.70
CA ASP A 137 -8.82 -9.01 -13.45
C ASP A 137 -8.43 -7.70 -12.78
N TYR A 138 -8.65 -6.60 -13.51
CA TYR A 138 -8.34 -5.25 -13.04
C TYR A 138 -8.96 -4.95 -11.66
N LEU A 139 -10.21 -5.37 -11.46
CA LEU A 139 -10.96 -5.04 -10.24
C LEU A 139 -10.34 -5.69 -9.01
N HIS A 140 -10.04 -7.00 -9.05
CA HIS A 140 -9.44 -7.66 -7.89
C HIS A 140 -8.03 -7.14 -7.59
N VAL A 141 -7.25 -6.76 -8.61
CA VAL A 141 -5.95 -6.09 -8.38
C VAL A 141 -6.14 -4.75 -7.66
N MET A 142 -7.09 -3.93 -8.11
CA MET A 142 -7.40 -2.64 -7.48
C MET A 142 -7.96 -2.79 -6.06
N GLN A 143 -8.75 -3.83 -5.80
CA GLN A 143 -9.21 -4.18 -4.44
C GLN A 143 -8.03 -4.45 -3.51
N GLY A 144 -7.00 -5.16 -3.98
CA GLY A 144 -5.77 -5.38 -3.23
C GLY A 144 -5.07 -4.05 -2.87
N PHE A 145 -4.85 -3.16 -3.84
CA PHE A 145 -4.26 -1.85 -3.57
C PHE A 145 -5.10 -0.99 -2.62
N ALA A 146 -6.42 -1.01 -2.79
CA ALA A 146 -7.35 -0.32 -1.90
C ALA A 146 -7.25 -0.82 -0.46
N LEU A 147 -7.19 -2.14 -0.26
CA LEU A 147 -7.02 -2.75 1.06
C LEU A 147 -5.69 -2.35 1.71
N LEU A 148 -4.58 -2.45 0.98
CA LEU A 148 -3.26 -2.07 1.50
C LEU A 148 -3.22 -0.60 1.89
N TYR A 149 -3.70 0.29 1.02
CA TYR A 149 -3.81 1.72 1.32
C TYR A 149 -4.64 2.00 2.57
N ARG A 150 -5.85 1.43 2.63
CA ARG A 150 -6.79 1.67 3.73
C ARG A 150 -6.25 1.13 5.05
N SER A 151 -5.55 0.00 5.03
CA SER A 151 -4.93 -0.56 6.23
C SER A 151 -3.90 0.36 6.86
N LEU A 152 -3.05 0.98 6.03
CA LEU A 152 -2.06 1.94 6.47
C LEU A 152 -2.74 3.24 6.97
N ASP A 153 -3.74 3.75 6.26
CA ASP A 153 -4.42 5.00 6.66
C ASP A 153 -5.21 4.86 7.98
N VAL A 154 -5.91 3.74 8.17
CA VAL A 154 -6.62 3.44 9.43
C VAL A 154 -5.64 3.27 10.58
N GLN A 155 -4.54 2.55 10.37
CA GLN A 155 -3.50 2.41 11.39
C GLN A 155 -2.87 3.76 11.75
N ALA A 156 -2.46 4.57 10.78
CA ALA A 156 -1.88 5.89 11.05
C ALA A 156 -2.86 6.83 11.78
N THR A 157 -4.15 6.77 11.44
CA THR A 157 -5.19 7.54 12.15
C THR A 157 -5.36 7.04 13.59
N THR A 158 -5.19 5.74 13.82
CA THR A 158 -5.26 5.13 15.16
C THR A 158 -4.05 5.53 15.99
N ASP A 159 -2.84 5.45 15.45
CA ASP A 159 -1.60 5.81 16.13
C ASP A 159 -1.62 7.28 16.58
N ARG A 160 -2.11 8.19 15.71
CA ARG A 160 -2.29 9.61 16.07
C ARG A 160 -3.26 9.84 17.22
N LYS A 161 -4.34 9.05 17.32
CA LYS A 161 -5.30 9.17 18.43
C LYS A 161 -4.72 8.75 19.79
N TYR A 162 -3.68 7.91 19.80
CA TYR A 162 -3.01 7.47 21.02
C TYR A 162 -1.80 8.33 21.40
N LEU A 163 -1.36 9.24 20.52
CA LEU A 163 -0.27 10.20 20.76
C LEU A 163 -0.77 11.55 21.32
N HIS A 164 -2.09 11.76 21.43
CA HIS A 164 -2.75 12.93 22.00
C HIS A 164 -3.61 12.53 23.22
#